data_AF-A0A524Q1F8-F1
#
_entry.id   AF-A0A524Q1F8-F1
#
_cell.length_a   1.000
_cell.length_b   1.000
_cell.length_c   1.000
_cell.angle_alpha   90.00
_cell.angle_beta   90.00
_cell.angle_gamma   90.00
#
_symmetry.space_group_name_H-M   'P 1'
#
loop_
_entity.id
_entity.type
_entity.pdbx_description
1 polymer ?
#
loop_
_entity_poly.entity_id
_entity_poly.type
_entity_poly.pdbx_seq_one_letter_code
_entity_poly.pdbx_strand_id
1 'polypeptide(L)'
;LAEIKAGQKRTHWMWYIFPQWKGLGFSVTSVRYAIKSKAEVEAYLDHPLLGPRIRECAEALLQGNRTAHQIFGSPDDLKLRSSMTLFAAATPQRSVFEKVLDKYFTEVEA
;
A
#
# COMPACT_ATOMS: atom_id res chain seq x y z
N LEU A 1 3.29 9.62 -7.21
CA LEU A 1 1.99 10.30 -7.03
C LEU A 1 1.21 10.49 -8.34
N ALA A 2 1.82 11.06 -9.40
CA ALA A 2 1.13 11.31 -10.66
C ALA A 2 0.42 10.06 -11.24
N GLU A 3 1.10 8.91 -11.28
CA GLU A 3 0.49 7.65 -11.78
C GLU A 3 -0.70 7.17 -10.93
N ILE A 4 -0.63 7.34 -9.60
CA ILE A 4 -1.74 7.01 -8.69
C ILE A 4 -2.93 7.92 -8.97
N LYS A 5 -2.70 9.24 -9.05
CA LYS A 5 -3.75 10.23 -9.36
C LYS A 5 -4.36 10.02 -10.75
N ALA A 6 -3.55 9.57 -11.72
CA ALA A 6 -4.02 9.19 -13.05
C ALA A 6 -4.77 7.85 -13.08
N GLY A 7 -4.81 7.09 -11.98
CA GLY A 7 -5.50 5.81 -11.88
C GLY A 7 -4.88 4.70 -12.73
N GLN A 8 -3.57 4.78 -13.00
CA GLN A 8 -2.84 3.75 -13.74
C GLN A 8 -1.34 3.81 -13.41
N LYS A 9 -0.86 2.78 -12.73
CA LYS A 9 0.57 2.53 -12.55
C LYS A 9 1.22 2.14 -13.89
N ARG A 10 2.39 2.70 -14.16
CA ARG A 10 3.14 2.52 -15.43
C ARG A 10 4.59 2.12 -15.20
N THR A 11 5.18 2.50 -14.08
CA THR A 11 6.61 2.29 -13.81
C THR A 11 6.88 1.41 -12.57
N HIS A 12 8.14 1.04 -12.35
CA HIS A 12 8.54 0.04 -11.35
C HIS A 12 8.84 0.67 -9.99
N TRP A 13 7.81 0.80 -9.15
CA TRP A 13 7.96 1.40 -7.81
C TRP A 13 7.20 0.73 -6.67
N MET A 14 6.48 -0.37 -6.95
CA MET A 14 5.56 -0.97 -5.97
C MET A 14 6.24 -1.31 -4.63
N TRP A 15 7.42 -1.94 -4.68
CA TRP A 15 8.10 -2.46 -3.49
C TRP A 15 8.53 -1.41 -2.46
N TYR A 16 8.93 -0.22 -2.93
CA TYR A 16 9.47 0.82 -2.05
C TYR A 16 8.48 1.95 -1.75
N ILE A 17 7.34 2.01 -2.47
CA ILE A 17 6.22 2.90 -2.13
C ILE A 17 5.20 2.18 -1.24
N PHE A 18 4.90 0.91 -1.54
CA PHE A 18 3.96 0.07 -0.81
C PHE A 18 4.67 -1.20 -0.36
N PRO A 19 5.57 -1.11 0.65
CA PRO A 19 6.27 -2.27 1.14
C PRO A 19 5.31 -3.22 1.85
N GLN A 20 5.65 -4.50 1.86
CA GLN A 20 4.88 -5.57 2.49
C GLN A 20 5.75 -6.34 3.49
N TRP A 21 5.13 -7.18 4.32
CA TRP A 21 5.83 -8.00 5.29
C TRP A 21 6.82 -8.97 4.63
N LYS A 22 7.96 -9.21 5.28
CA LYS A 22 8.96 -10.18 4.84
C LYS A 22 8.34 -11.57 4.61
N GLY A 23 8.75 -12.23 3.53
CA GLY A 23 8.24 -13.56 3.15
C GLY A 23 7.03 -13.55 2.21
N LEU A 24 6.35 -12.41 2.02
CA LEU A 24 5.22 -12.30 1.07
C LEU A 24 5.65 -12.10 -0.40
N GLY A 25 6.95 -11.92 -0.67
CA GLY A 25 7.45 -11.77 -2.03
C GLY A 25 8.82 -12.38 -2.18
N PHE A 26 9.04 -13.04 -3.32
CA PHE A 26 10.24 -13.86 -3.56
C PHE A 26 11.28 -13.20 -4.46
N SER A 27 10.94 -12.10 -5.15
CA SER A 27 11.93 -11.38 -5.95
C SER A 27 12.97 -10.70 -5.05
N VAL A 28 14.21 -10.59 -5.52
CA VAL A 28 15.30 -9.90 -4.82
C VAL A 28 14.87 -8.50 -4.36
N THR A 29 14.16 -7.76 -5.21
CA THR A 29 13.63 -6.43 -4.89
C THR A 29 12.54 -6.48 -3.81
N SER A 30 11.67 -7.49 -3.82
CA SER A 30 10.66 -7.68 -2.75
C SER A 30 11.33 -7.95 -1.42
N VAL A 31 12.37 -8.80 -1.39
CA VAL A 31 13.11 -9.12 -0.17
C VAL A 31 13.87 -7.90 0.35
N ARG A 32 14.48 -7.11 -0.54
CA ARG A 32 15.25 -5.91 -0.18
C ARG A 32 14.41 -4.85 0.53
N TYR A 33 13.19 -4.61 0.06
CA TYR A 33 12.30 -3.56 0.59
C TYR A 33 11.23 -4.08 1.55
N ALA A 34 11.27 -5.35 1.93
CA ALA A 34 10.30 -5.90 2.86
C ALA A 34 10.48 -5.35 4.27
N ILE A 35 9.35 -5.10 4.95
CA ILE A 35 9.32 -4.77 6.37
C ILE A 35 9.52 -6.05 7.18
N LYS A 36 10.41 -6.02 8.17
CA LYS A 36 10.91 -7.21 8.86
C LYS A 36 10.37 -7.37 10.27
N SER A 37 9.76 -6.33 10.83
CA SER A 37 9.24 -6.31 12.20
C SER A 37 8.16 -5.25 12.38
N LYS A 38 7.40 -5.35 13.48
CA LYS A 38 6.43 -4.32 13.87
C LYS A 38 7.11 -2.97 14.15
N ALA A 39 8.24 -2.98 14.86
CA ALA A 39 9.02 -1.78 15.15
C ALA A 39 9.47 -1.04 13.87
N GLU A 40 9.72 -1.76 12.78
CA GLU A 40 10.06 -1.15 11.49
C GLU A 40 8.83 -0.50 10.82
N VAL A 41 7.62 -1.02 11.01
CA VAL A 41 6.38 -0.34 10.56
C VAL A 41 6.20 0.98 11.31
N GLU A 42 6.36 0.96 12.63
CA GLU A 42 6.26 2.14 13.49
C GLU A 42 7.32 3.18 13.09
N ALA A 43 8.58 2.77 12.96
CA ALA A 43 9.66 3.64 12.49
C ALA A 43 9.41 4.18 11.08
N TYR A 44 8.81 3.40 10.16
CA TYR A 44 8.44 3.87 8.82
C TYR A 44 7.38 4.97 8.91
N LEU A 45 6.36 4.79 9.75
CA LEU A 45 5.27 5.75 9.95
C LEU A 45 5.71 7.04 10.65
N ASP A 46 6.68 6.94 11.55
CA ASP A 46 7.26 8.09 12.27
C ASP A 46 8.36 8.80 11.48
N HIS A 47 8.92 8.16 10.45
CA HIS A 47 9.96 8.76 9.63
C HIS A 47 9.43 10.03 8.92
N PRO A 48 10.12 11.18 9.05
CA PRO A 48 9.61 12.49 8.62
C PRO A 48 9.31 12.61 7.12
N LEU A 49 9.88 11.71 6.30
CA LEU A 49 9.61 11.64 4.87
C LEU A 49 8.69 10.48 4.46
N LEU A 50 8.81 9.31 5.09
CA LEU A 50 8.17 8.09 4.58
C LEU A 50 6.72 8.00 5.05
N GLY A 51 6.48 8.30 6.33
CA GLY A 51 5.15 8.36 6.92
C GLY A 51 4.21 9.30 6.15
N PRO A 52 4.57 10.57 5.91
CA PRO A 52 3.75 11.47 5.10
C PRO A 52 3.51 10.98 3.67
N ARG A 53 4.53 10.42 3.02
CA ARG A 53 4.41 9.94 1.62
C ARG A 53 3.46 8.76 1.45
N ILE A 54 3.50 7.79 2.35
CA ILE A 54 2.59 6.64 2.24
C ILE A 54 1.14 7.04 2.54
N ARG A 55 0.94 7.97 3.48
CA ARG A 55 -0.40 8.56 3.74
C ARG A 55 -0.90 9.32 2.52
N GLU A 56 -0.08 10.17 1.91
CA GLU A 56 -0.43 10.91 0.69
C GLU A 56 -0.80 9.96 -0.47
N CYS A 57 -0.05 8.87 -0.64
CA CYS A 57 -0.37 7.86 -1.65
C CYS A 57 -1.70 7.15 -1.37
N ALA A 58 -1.98 6.80 -0.11
CA ALA A 58 -3.23 6.20 0.31
C ALA A 58 -4.42 7.17 0.11
N GLU A 59 -4.27 8.44 0.48
CA GLU A 59 -5.27 9.49 0.25
C GLU A 59 -5.56 9.67 -1.25
N ALA A 60 -4.53 9.70 -2.09
CA ALA A 60 -4.69 9.81 -3.53
C ALA A 60 -5.46 8.61 -4.13
N LEU A 61 -5.24 7.41 -3.61
CA LEU A 61 -6.05 6.23 -3.98
C LEU A 61 -7.51 6.41 -3.59
N LEU A 62 -7.80 6.94 -2.41
CA LEU A 62 -9.19 7.21 -1.97
C LEU A 62 -9.94 8.18 -2.88
N GLN A 63 -9.26 9.05 -3.64
CA GLN A 63 -9.89 9.94 -4.62
C GLN A 63 -10.15 9.30 -6.00
N GLY A 64 -9.56 8.14 -6.30
CA GLY A 64 -9.73 7.46 -7.59
C GLY A 64 -11.09 6.77 -7.76
N ASN A 65 -11.44 6.35 -8.96
CA ASN A 65 -12.71 5.65 -9.25
C ASN A 65 -12.53 4.29 -9.95
N ARG A 66 -11.29 3.82 -10.04
CA ARG A 66 -10.91 2.53 -10.65
C ARG A 66 -10.60 1.50 -9.57
N THR A 67 -10.82 0.23 -9.85
CA THR A 67 -10.47 -0.85 -8.92
C THR A 67 -8.95 -0.95 -8.72
N ALA A 68 -8.50 -1.58 -7.62
CA ALA A 68 -7.07 -1.79 -7.39
C ALA A 68 -6.42 -2.56 -8.54
N HIS A 69 -7.10 -3.58 -9.08
CA HIS A 69 -6.61 -4.32 -10.24
C HIS A 69 -6.47 -3.45 -11.48
N GLN A 70 -7.40 -2.53 -11.75
CA GLN A 70 -7.30 -1.60 -12.88
C GLN A 70 -6.16 -0.58 -12.72
N ILE A 71 -5.84 -0.17 -11.49
CA ILE A 71 -4.77 0.79 -11.22
C ILE A 71 -3.40 0.11 -11.26
N PHE A 72 -3.26 -1.03 -10.60
CA PHE A 72 -1.96 -1.67 -10.33
C PHE A 72 -1.68 -2.89 -11.19
N GLY A 73 -2.71 -3.59 -11.66
CA GLY A 73 -2.59 -4.91 -12.28
C GLY A 73 -2.13 -5.98 -11.29
N SER A 74 -2.14 -7.23 -11.73
CA SER A 74 -1.54 -8.34 -10.98
C SER A 74 -0.03 -8.40 -11.23
N PRO A 75 0.81 -8.66 -10.21
CA PRO A 75 0.47 -8.97 -8.82
C PRO A 75 0.50 -7.75 -7.87
N ASP A 76 0.55 -6.53 -8.40
CA ASP A 76 0.73 -5.32 -7.59
C ASP A 76 -0.55 -4.93 -6.82
N ASP A 77 -1.73 -5.31 -7.30
CA ASP A 77 -2.98 -5.18 -6.54
C ASP A 77 -2.96 -5.93 -5.19
N LEU A 78 -2.44 -7.17 -5.18
CA LEU A 78 -2.26 -7.95 -3.96
C LEU A 78 -1.19 -7.34 -3.05
N LYS A 79 -0.11 -6.79 -3.63
CA LYS A 79 0.91 -6.07 -2.85
C LYS A 79 0.34 -4.83 -2.17
N LEU A 80 -0.59 -4.12 -2.83
CA LEU A 80 -1.30 -3.00 -2.21
C LEU A 80 -2.09 -3.51 -1.00
N ARG A 81 -2.88 -4.58 -1.15
CA ARG A 81 -3.63 -5.18 -0.04
C ARG A 81 -2.70 -5.54 1.12
N SER A 82 -1.61 -6.26 0.86
CA SER A 82 -0.64 -6.64 1.89
C SER A 82 -0.02 -5.43 2.59
N SER A 83 0.32 -4.38 1.84
CA SER A 83 0.87 -3.14 2.40
C SER A 83 -0.14 -2.41 3.27
N MET A 84 -1.37 -2.20 2.78
CA MET A 84 -2.41 -1.50 3.53
C MET A 84 -2.81 -2.27 4.80
N THR A 85 -2.89 -3.60 4.76
CA THR A 85 -3.11 -4.43 5.96
C THR A 85 -2.00 -4.26 6.98
N LEU A 86 -0.73 -4.24 6.53
CA LEU A 86 0.42 -4.06 7.40
C LEU A 86 0.38 -2.71 8.14
N PHE A 87 0.14 -1.62 7.41
CA PHE A 87 0.09 -0.29 8.00
C PHE A 87 -1.18 -0.05 8.81
N ALA A 88 -2.32 -0.59 8.40
CA ALA A 88 -3.56 -0.55 9.18
C ALA A 88 -3.35 -1.14 10.58
N ALA A 89 -2.71 -2.31 10.67
CA ALA A 89 -2.44 -3.00 11.95
C ALA A 89 -1.52 -2.22 12.92
N ALA A 90 -0.78 -1.22 12.42
CA ALA A 90 0.09 -0.36 13.22
C ALA A 90 -0.50 1.04 13.48
N THR A 91 -1.75 1.28 13.08
CA THR A 91 -2.44 2.57 13.25
C THR A 91 -3.74 2.43 14.03
N PRO A 92 -4.27 3.53 14.62
CA PRO A 92 -5.61 3.53 15.18
C PRO A 92 -6.68 3.15 14.15
N GLN A 93 -7.85 2.71 14.62
CA GLN A 93 -8.98 2.39 13.75
C GLN A 93 -9.40 3.60 12.91
N ARG A 94 -10.04 3.31 11.77
CA ARG A 94 -10.45 4.26 10.72
C ARG A 94 -9.30 5.04 10.11
N SER A 95 -8.09 4.47 10.13
CA SER A 95 -6.93 5.06 9.45
C SER A 95 -7.15 5.13 7.93
N VAL A 96 -6.34 5.95 7.26
CA VAL A 96 -6.36 6.03 5.79
C VAL A 96 -6.11 4.66 5.15
N PHE A 97 -5.30 3.80 5.78
CA PHE A 97 -4.99 2.47 5.27
C PHE A 97 -6.18 1.52 5.35
N GLU A 98 -6.93 1.54 6.47
CA GLU A 98 -8.19 0.80 6.57
C GLU A 98 -9.22 1.26 5.54
N LYS A 99 -9.35 2.58 5.34
CA LYS A 99 -10.25 3.13 4.31
C LYS A 99 -9.89 2.65 2.90
N VAL A 100 -8.60 2.49 2.59
CA VAL A 100 -8.16 1.94 1.30
C VAL A 100 -8.54 0.46 1.21
N LEU A 101 -8.41 -0.32 2.28
CA LEU A 101 -8.87 -1.72 2.31
C LEU A 101 -10.38 -1.81 2.08
N ASP A 102 -11.17 -1.02 2.79
CA ASP A 102 -12.63 -0.95 2.65
C ASP A 102 -13.04 -0.54 1.22
N LYS A 103 -12.29 0.36 0.59
CA LYS A 103 -12.61 0.79 -0.77
C LYS A 103 -12.35 -0.29 -1.84
N TYR A 104 -11.29 -1.08 -1.67
CA TYR A 104 -10.75 -1.90 -2.75
C TYR A 104 -10.84 -3.41 -2.55
N PHE A 105 -10.99 -3.87 -1.31
CA PHE A 105 -10.78 -5.27 -0.96
C PHE A 105 -11.81 -5.84 0.02
N THR A 106 -12.82 -5.08 0.42
CA THR A 106 -14.03 -5.67 1.01
C THR A 106 -14.93 -6.15 -0.12
N GLU A 107 -15.37 -7.41 -0.04
CA GLU A 107 -16.30 -7.97 -1.00
C GLU A 107 -17.60 -7.17 -0.97
N VAL A 108 -18.00 -6.61 -2.11
CA VAL A 108 -19.41 -6.31 -2.34
C VAL A 108 -20.02 -7.64 -2.70
N GLU A 109 -20.71 -8.27 -1.74
CA GLU A 109 -21.67 -9.31 -2.04
C GLU A 109 -22.58 -8.79 -3.17
N ALA A 110 -22.61 -9.52 -4.28
CA ALA A 110 -23.65 -9.39 -5.30
C ALA A 110 -24.77 -10.38 -4.96
#